data_AF-A0A7C1YF97-F1
#
_entry.id   AF-A0A7C1YF97-F1
#
_cell.length_a   1.000
_cell.length_b   1.000
_cell.length_c   1.000
_cell.angle_alpha   90.00
_cell.angle_beta   90.00
_cell.angle_gamma   90.00
#
_symmetry.space_group_name_H-M   'P 1'
#
loop_
_entity.id
_entity.type
_entity.pdbx_description
1 polymer ?
#
loop_
_entity_poly.entity_id
_entity_poly.type
_entity_poly.pdbx_seq_one_letter_code
_entity_poly.pdbx_strand_id
1 'polypeptide(L)'
;MRWQPSGTACDHPGKSVQILGVEEIKSIPYTPRSHPFVERLIGTIRREYLDHTLFWNAQDLERKLALFRRYYNQNRPHQALGGEIPAGVAGDHQFTTAKLDNYAWQSHCGGLFQTPVPA
;
A
#
# COMPACT_ATOMS: atom_id res chain seq x y z
N MET A 1 43.12 11.82 -6.49
CA MET A 1 42.55 12.05 -5.14
C MET A 1 42.09 10.71 -4.60
N ARG A 2 42.70 10.27 -3.49
CA ARG A 2 42.52 8.97 -2.86
C ARG A 2 41.40 9.08 -1.84
N TRP A 3 40.26 8.45 -2.09
CA TRP A 3 39.18 8.32 -1.11
C TRP A 3 39.63 7.35 0.00
N GLN A 4 39.68 7.82 1.24
CA GLN A 4 39.77 6.98 2.44
C GLN A 4 38.40 7.00 3.13
N PRO A 5 37.80 5.84 3.46
CA PRO A 5 36.59 5.83 4.26
C PRO A 5 36.95 5.85 5.75
N SER A 6 36.69 6.98 6.41
CA SER A 6 36.59 7.05 7.87
C SER A 6 35.36 6.25 8.31
N GLY A 7 35.59 5.24 9.15
CA GLY A 7 34.58 4.31 9.59
C GLY A 7 33.52 4.94 10.49
N THR A 8 32.27 4.78 10.09
CA THR A 8 31.13 4.47 10.98
C THR A 8 30.14 3.64 10.17
N ALA A 9 29.87 2.43 10.68
CA ALA A 9 28.85 1.46 10.28
C ALA A 9 28.01 1.77 9.02
N CYS A 10 28.45 1.26 7.87
CA CYS A 10 27.53 0.98 6.76
C CYS A 10 26.72 -0.26 7.14
N ASP A 11 25.51 -0.07 7.65
CA ASP A 11 24.50 -1.13 7.72
C ASP A 11 24.24 -1.63 6.29
N HIS A 12 24.77 -2.81 6.00
CA HIS A 12 24.48 -3.51 4.77
C HIS A 12 23.02 -3.97 4.86
N PRO A 13 22.10 -3.54 3.97
CA PRO A 13 20.68 -3.87 4.07
C PRO A 13 20.39 -5.38 4.08
N GLY A 14 21.35 -6.22 3.69
CA GLY A 14 21.22 -7.68 3.71
C GLY A 14 21.32 -8.34 5.10
N LYS A 15 21.84 -7.66 6.14
CA LYS A 15 22.07 -8.29 7.44
C LYS A 15 20.78 -8.48 8.26
N SER A 16 19.84 -7.53 8.20
CA SER A 16 18.60 -7.60 8.97
C SER A 16 17.60 -8.64 8.42
N VAL A 17 17.56 -8.80 7.09
CA VAL A 17 16.65 -9.72 6.40
C VAL A 17 17.01 -11.19 6.69
N GLN A 18 18.32 -11.51 6.76
CA GLN A 18 18.81 -12.85 7.11
C GLN A 18 18.49 -13.25 8.55
N ILE A 19 18.53 -12.29 9.49
CA ILE A 19 18.17 -12.53 10.90
C ILE A 19 16.70 -12.91 11.05
N LEU A 20 15.84 -12.35 10.20
CA LEU A 20 14.40 -12.68 10.16
C LEU A 20 14.10 -13.99 9.41
N GLY A 21 15.12 -14.66 8.85
CA GLY A 21 14.94 -15.88 8.06
C GLY A 21 14.18 -15.66 6.74
N VAL A 22 14.13 -14.42 6.25
CA VAL A 22 13.42 -14.05 5.02
C VAL A 22 14.38 -14.19 3.84
N GLU A 23 13.95 -14.90 2.79
CA GLU A 23 14.74 -15.00 1.56
C GLU A 23 14.71 -13.67 0.80
N GLU A 24 15.88 -13.12 0.50
CA GLU A 24 15.98 -11.86 -0.21
C GLU A 24 15.91 -12.09 -1.73
N ILE A 25 14.78 -11.72 -2.33
CA ILE A 25 14.64 -11.67 -3.79
C ILE A 25 15.11 -10.30 -4.27
N LYS A 26 16.26 -10.26 -4.94
CA LYS A 26 16.83 -9.02 -5.48
C LYS A 26 16.13 -8.60 -6.77
N SER A 27 15.81 -7.31 -6.87
CA SER A 27 15.30 -6.72 -8.09
C SER A 27 16.41 -6.56 -9.14
N ILE A 28 16.07 -6.76 -10.41
CA ILE A 28 16.96 -6.41 -11.51
C ILE A 28 16.88 -4.90 -11.69
N PRO A 29 18.00 -4.16 -11.52
CA PRO A 29 17.99 -2.71 -11.67
C PRO A 29 17.53 -2.31 -13.08
N TYR A 30 16.78 -1.21 -13.17
CA TYR A 30 16.28 -0.60 -14.42
C TYR A 30 15.34 -1.47 -15.27
N THR A 31 14.75 -2.53 -14.70
CA THR A 31 13.80 -3.38 -15.42
C THR A 31 12.39 -3.20 -14.86
N PRO A 32 11.52 -2.33 -15.43
CA PRO A 32 10.14 -2.14 -14.95
C PRO A 32 9.31 -3.43 -15.02
N ARG A 33 9.68 -4.37 -15.91
CA ARG A 33 9.06 -5.71 -15.98
C ARG A 33 9.43 -6.63 -14.81
N SER A 34 10.43 -6.31 -14.00
CA SER A 34 10.83 -7.17 -12.88
C SER A 34 9.86 -7.04 -11.69
N HIS A 35 9.11 -5.94 -11.57
CA HIS A 35 8.19 -5.69 -10.45
C HIS A 35 6.80 -5.22 -10.93
N PRO A 36 6.10 -6.00 -11.78
CA PRO A 36 4.84 -5.57 -12.38
C PRO A 36 3.75 -5.24 -11.34
N PHE A 37 3.78 -5.87 -10.18
CA PHE A 37 2.85 -5.59 -9.08
C PHE A 37 3.08 -4.23 -8.42
N VAL A 38 4.35 -3.89 -8.15
CA VAL A 38 4.73 -2.60 -7.55
C VAL A 38 4.39 -1.47 -8.52
N GLU A 39 4.74 -1.62 -9.79
CA GLU A 39 4.44 -0.63 -10.83
C GLU A 39 2.93 -0.40 -10.98
N ARG A 40 2.15 -1.49 -10.97
CA ARG A 40 0.68 -1.41 -11.02
C ARG A 40 0.14 -0.67 -9.81
N LEU A 41 0.62 -0.99 -8.60
CA LEU A 41 0.20 -0.33 -7.36
C LEU A 41 0.53 1.18 -7.38
N ILE A 42 1.76 1.55 -7.75
CA ILE A 42 2.16 2.97 -7.87
C ILE A 42 1.27 3.70 -8.88
N GLY A 43 1.04 3.09 -10.04
CA GLY A 43 0.13 3.65 -11.05
C GLY A 43 -1.29 3.84 -10.52
N THR A 44 -1.81 2.89 -9.75
CA THR A 44 -3.12 2.99 -9.09
C THR A 44 -3.16 4.14 -8.09
N ILE A 45 -2.16 4.25 -7.20
CA ILE A 45 -2.07 5.33 -6.21
C ILE A 45 -2.07 6.71 -6.90
N ARG A 46 -1.33 6.86 -8.01
CA ARG A 46 -1.27 8.13 -8.75
C ARG A 46 -2.63 8.47 -9.36
N ARG A 47 -3.15 7.57 -10.21
CA ARG A 47 -4.40 7.79 -10.97
C ARG A 47 -5.65 7.90 -10.11
N GLU A 48 -5.76 7.09 -9.05
CA GLU A 48 -6.98 7.04 -8.24
C GLU A 48 -6.95 8.05 -7.08
N TYR A 49 -5.77 8.50 -6.63
CA TYR A 49 -5.68 9.28 -5.39
C TYR A 49 -4.81 10.54 -5.48
N LEU A 50 -3.53 10.42 -5.84
CA LEU A 50 -2.62 11.57 -5.79
C LEU A 50 -2.87 12.60 -6.90
N ASP A 51 -3.41 12.18 -8.05
CA ASP A 51 -3.81 13.11 -9.12
C ASP A 51 -5.07 13.93 -8.73
N HIS A 52 -5.78 13.51 -7.68
CA HIS A 52 -6.99 14.16 -7.17
C HIS A 52 -6.81 14.82 -5.80
N THR A 53 -5.62 14.74 -5.20
CA THR A 53 -5.37 15.28 -3.86
C THR A 53 -4.11 16.13 -3.81
N LEU A 54 -4.26 17.37 -3.37
CA LEU A 54 -3.13 18.27 -3.13
C LEU A 54 -2.40 17.87 -1.86
N PHE A 55 -1.07 17.81 -1.87
CA PHE A 55 -0.23 17.61 -0.68
C PHE A 55 0.85 18.68 -0.57
N TRP A 56 1.19 19.08 0.65
CA TRP A 56 2.03 20.26 0.88
C TRP A 56 3.48 19.93 1.25
N ASN A 57 3.72 18.79 1.88
CA ASN A 57 5.06 18.35 2.28
C ASN A 57 5.11 16.82 2.35
N ALA A 58 6.30 16.28 2.60
CA ALA A 58 6.52 14.84 2.68
C ALA A 58 5.66 14.17 3.78
N GLN A 59 5.53 14.78 4.95
CA GLN A 59 4.74 14.24 6.05
C GLN A 59 3.24 14.17 5.71
N ASP A 60 2.72 15.17 5.01
CA ASP A 60 1.34 15.18 4.53
C ASP A 60 1.11 14.11 3.45
N LEU A 61 2.08 13.91 2.56
CA LEU A 61 2.05 12.82 1.58
C LEU A 61 2.06 11.45 2.28
N GLU A 62 2.92 11.23 3.26
CA GLU A 62 2.98 9.99 4.04
C GLU A 62 1.64 9.70 4.73
N ARG A 63 1.05 10.70 5.38
CA ARG A 63 -0.27 10.57 6.02
C ARG A 63 -1.35 10.19 5.01
N LYS A 64 -1.35 10.81 3.83
CA LYS A 64 -2.28 10.47 2.74
C LYS A 64 -2.08 9.05 2.24
N LEU A 65 -0.84 8.64 1.99
CA LEU A 65 -0.53 7.28 1.58
C LEU A 65 -0.93 6.25 2.64
N ALA A 66 -0.80 6.58 3.93
CA ALA A 66 -1.27 5.72 5.02
C ALA A 66 -2.80 5.56 5.01
N LEU A 67 -3.55 6.65 4.77
CA LEU A 67 -5.00 6.60 4.60
C LEU A 67 -5.40 5.75 3.39
N PHE A 68 -4.72 5.94 2.26
CA PHE A 68 -4.95 5.15 1.05
C PHE A 68 -4.64 3.67 1.27
N ARG A 69 -3.52 3.34 1.92
CA ARG A 69 -3.16 1.96 2.27
C ARG A 69 -4.25 1.28 3.09
N ARG A 70 -4.80 1.98 4.08
CA ARG A 70 -5.88 1.46 4.91
C ARG A 70 -7.11 1.15 4.05
N TYR A 71 -7.57 2.12 3.27
CA TYR A 71 -8.69 1.95 2.35
C TYR A 71 -8.46 0.80 1.35
N TYR A 72 -7.29 0.77 0.69
CA TYR A 72 -6.95 -0.22 -0.33
C TYR A 72 -6.98 -1.65 0.20
N ASN A 73 -6.52 -1.87 1.45
CA ASN A 73 -6.43 -3.18 2.06
C ASN A 73 -7.71 -3.61 2.80
N GLN A 74 -8.48 -2.67 3.35
CA GLN A 74 -9.60 -2.97 4.24
C GLN A 74 -10.97 -2.73 3.61
N ASN A 75 -11.07 -1.95 2.54
CA ASN A 75 -12.36 -1.48 2.03
C ASN A 75 -12.49 -1.60 0.50
N ARG A 76 -11.40 -1.45 -0.25
CA ARG A 76 -11.43 -1.52 -1.72
C ARG A 76 -11.63 -2.97 -2.17
N PRO A 77 -12.69 -3.30 -2.92
CA PRO A 77 -12.84 -4.62 -3.52
C PRO A 77 -11.83 -4.82 -4.65
N HIS A 78 -11.25 -6.01 -4.76
CA HIS A 78 -10.29 -6.34 -5.83
C HIS A 78 -10.84 -7.44 -6.74
N GLN A 79 -10.94 -7.14 -8.03
CA GLN A 79 -11.42 -8.11 -9.02
C GLN A 79 -10.55 -9.38 -9.09
N ALA A 80 -9.24 -9.23 -8.90
CA ALA A 80 -8.31 -10.37 -8.85
C ALA A 80 -8.58 -11.30 -7.65
N LEU A 81 -9.29 -10.81 -6.63
CA LEU A 81 -9.73 -11.56 -5.44
C LEU A 81 -11.23 -11.88 -5.48
N GLY A 82 -11.87 -11.83 -6.66
CA GLY A 82 -13.31 -12.10 -6.78
C GLY A 82 -14.21 -11.04 -6.12
N GLY A 83 -13.69 -9.83 -5.90
CA GLY A 83 -14.42 -8.75 -5.22
C GLY A 83 -14.14 -8.68 -3.71
N GLU A 84 -13.31 -9.56 -3.17
CA GLU A 84 -12.86 -9.49 -1.79
C GLU A 84 -11.81 -8.40 -1.54
N ILE A 85 -11.62 -8.07 -0.26
CA ILE A 85 -10.59 -7.14 0.23
C ILE A 85 -9.33 -7.92 0.63
N PRO A 86 -8.11 -7.36 0.48
CA PRO A 86 -6.87 -8.06 0.79
C PRO A 86 -6.79 -8.50 2.26
N ALA A 87 -7.29 -7.70 3.20
CA ALA A 87 -7.34 -8.06 4.62
C ALA A 87 -8.22 -9.28 4.91
N GLY A 88 -9.27 -9.51 4.12
CA GLY A 88 -10.13 -10.68 4.27
C GLY A 88 -9.43 -11.97 3.83
N VAL A 89 -8.69 -11.90 2.72
CA VAL A 89 -7.89 -13.04 2.22
C VAL A 89 -6.69 -13.33 3.12
N ALA A 90 -6.10 -12.30 3.74
CA ALA A 90 -4.99 -12.45 4.69
C ALA A 90 -5.39 -13.06 6.05
N GLY A 91 -6.69 -13.29 6.29
CA GLY A 91 -7.21 -13.84 7.55
C GLY A 91 -7.45 -12.80 8.65
N ASP A 92 -7.29 -11.52 8.35
CA ASP A 92 -7.38 -10.42 9.33
C ASP A 92 -8.80 -9.86 9.49
N HIS A 93 -9.78 -10.26 8.65
CA HIS A 93 -11.14 -9.70 8.72
C HIS A 93 -12.24 -10.66 8.25
N GLN A 94 -13.32 -10.76 9.04
CA GLN A 94 -14.59 -11.35 8.57
C GLN A 94 -15.28 -10.38 7.60
N PHE A 95 -15.73 -10.88 6.45
CA PHE A 95 -16.55 -10.13 5.52
C PHE A 95 -17.94 -9.89 6.13
N THR A 96 -18.28 -8.65 6.43
CA THR A 96 -19.66 -8.24 6.68
C THR A 96 -20.23 -7.64 5.41
N THR A 97 -21.00 -8.43 4.66
CA THR A 97 -21.79 -7.93 3.53
C THR A 97 -22.86 -6.99 4.08
N ALA A 98 -22.84 -5.72 3.67
CA ALA A 98 -23.91 -4.79 3.99
C ALA A 98 -25.21 -5.25 3.33
N LYS A 99 -26.30 -5.39 4.10
CA LYS A 99 -27.62 -5.58 3.51
C LYS A 99 -28.11 -4.25 2.94
N LEU A 100 -28.72 -4.28 1.76
CA LEU A 100 -29.17 -3.09 1.04
C LEU A 100 -30.28 -2.31 1.78
N ASP A 101 -30.93 -2.90 2.78
CA ASP A 101 -31.97 -2.28 3.60
C ASP A 101 -31.42 -1.59 4.86
N ASN A 102 -30.18 -1.90 5.26
CA ASN A 102 -29.57 -1.36 6.48
C ASN A 102 -28.07 -1.14 6.28
N TYR A 103 -27.73 -0.02 5.64
CA TYR A 103 -26.34 0.39 5.39
C TYR A 103 -26.14 1.90 5.59
N ALA A 104 -24.92 2.28 5.96
CA ALA A 104 -24.43 3.65 6.00
C ALA A 104 -23.24 3.83 5.04
N TRP A 105 -23.00 5.05 4.58
CA TRP A 105 -21.84 5.35 3.74
C TRP A 105 -20.65 5.76 4.61
N GLN A 106 -19.55 5.00 4.51
CA GLN A 106 -18.28 5.38 5.11
C GLN A 106 -17.40 6.10 4.08
N SER A 107 -16.91 7.29 4.45
CA SER A 107 -16.00 8.09 3.64
C SER A 107 -14.54 7.76 3.94
N HIS A 108 -13.72 7.67 2.90
CA HIS A 108 -12.29 7.37 2.98
C HIS A 108 -11.47 8.41 2.21
N CYS A 109 -10.19 8.51 2.57
CA CYS A 109 -9.20 9.31 1.85
C CYS A 109 -9.62 10.77 1.59
N GLY A 110 -10.29 11.39 2.57
CA GLY A 110 -10.77 12.77 2.46
C GLY A 110 -12.06 12.93 1.64
N GLY A 111 -12.87 11.88 1.51
CA GLY A 111 -14.13 11.93 0.75
C GLY A 111 -14.04 11.39 -0.68
N LEU A 112 -12.84 11.07 -1.15
CA LEU A 112 -12.65 10.62 -2.52
C LEU A 112 -13.24 9.22 -2.79
N PHE A 113 -13.29 8.37 -1.76
CA PHE A 113 -13.90 7.06 -1.85
C PHE A 113 -14.99 6.89 -0.81
N GLN A 114 -16.06 6.19 -1.19
CA GLN A 114 -17.17 5.86 -0.31
C GLN A 114 -17.49 4.37 -0.42
N THR A 115 -17.67 3.70 0.71
CA THR A 115 -18.04 2.28 0.75
C THR A 115 -19.25 2.09 1.65
N PRO A 116 -20.23 1.24 1.27
CA PRO A 116 -21.33 0.91 2.15
C PRO A 116 -20.84 0.04 3.31
N VAL A 117 -21.25 0.37 4.53
CA VAL A 117 -21.02 -0.41 5.74
C VAL A 117 -22.35 -0.79 6.38
N PRO A 118 -22.49 -1.97 6.99
CA PRO A 118 -23.71 -2.30 7.75
C PRO A 118 -23.94 -1.26 8.85
N ALA A 119 -25.20 -0.79 9.00
CA ALA A 119 -25.60 0.19 10.02
C ALA A 119 -26.12 -0.48 11.29
#